data_AF-A0A3A0UIW9-F1
#
_entry.id   AF-A0A3A0UIW9-F1
#
_cell.length_a   1.000
_cell.length_b   1.000
_cell.length_c   1.000
_cell.angle_alpha   90.00
_cell.angle_beta   90.00
_cell.angle_gamma   90.00
#
_symmetry.space_group_name_H-M   'P 1'
#
loop_
_entity.id
_entity.type
_entity.pdbx_description
1 polymer ?
#
loop_
_entity_poly.entity_id
_entity_poly.type
_entity_poly.pdbx_seq_one_letter_code
_entity_poly.pdbx_strand_id
1 'polypeptide(L)'
;MEAFKEADNVLRQGVQGISDLIAVSGEVNLDFADVKTIMSNQGSALMGIGVSSGENRAVEAAKKAISSPLLETSIVGAQGVLMNITGGESLSLFEAQEAADIVQDAADEDVNMIFGTVINPELQDEIVVTVIATGFEDKPSSQGRKASNTGFG
;
A
#
# COMPACT_ATOMS: atom_id res chain seq x y z
N MET A 1 -15.88 -20.52 4.84
CA MET A 1 -14.89 -20.33 5.93
C MET A 1 -13.54 -19.83 5.42
N GLU A 2 -13.12 -20.18 4.20
CA GLU A 2 -11.86 -19.67 3.61
C GLU A 2 -11.85 -18.15 3.40
N ALA A 3 -12.96 -17.54 2.96
CA ALA A 3 -13.05 -16.08 2.77
C ALA A 3 -12.78 -15.25 4.05
N PHE A 4 -13.14 -15.77 5.23
CA PHE A 4 -12.85 -15.09 6.50
C PHE A 4 -11.37 -15.17 6.87
N LYS A 5 -10.70 -16.28 6.53
CA LYS A 5 -9.26 -16.42 6.75
C LYS A 5 -8.45 -15.46 5.88
N GLU A 6 -8.89 -15.22 4.64
CA GLU A 6 -8.25 -14.24 3.76
C GLU A 6 -8.42 -12.81 4.28
N ALA A 7 -9.63 -12.44 4.76
CA ALA A 7 -9.84 -11.15 5.40
C ALA A 7 -8.95 -10.96 6.65
N ASP A 8 -8.86 -11.98 7.50
CA ASP A 8 -7.98 -11.97 8.68
C ASP A 8 -6.49 -11.89 8.29
N ASN A 9 -6.09 -12.49 7.16
CA ASN A 9 -4.73 -12.39 6.65
C ASN A 9 -4.39 -10.96 6.23
N VAL A 10 -5.28 -10.29 5.51
CA VAL A 10 -5.07 -8.89 5.08
C VAL A 10 -4.99 -7.96 6.30
N LEU A 11 -5.92 -8.11 7.25
CA LEU A 11 -5.89 -7.31 8.49
C LEU A 11 -4.60 -7.55 9.28
N ARG A 12 -4.17 -8.82 9.41
CA ARG A 12 -2.91 -9.15 10.07
C ARG A 12 -1.72 -8.53 9.35
N GLN A 13 -1.66 -8.63 8.03
CA GLN A 13 -0.56 -8.07 7.24
C GLN A 13 -0.54 -6.54 7.31
N GLY A 14 -1.69 -5.88 7.39
CA GLY A 14 -1.77 -4.42 7.56
C GLY A 14 -1.24 -3.96 8.90
N VAL A 15 -1.69 -4.61 9.99
CA VAL A 15 -1.21 -4.31 11.34
C VAL A 15 0.27 -4.64 11.48
N GLN A 16 0.72 -5.78 10.92
CA GLN A 16 2.11 -6.19 10.95
C GLN A 16 2.99 -5.21 10.16
N GLY A 17 2.58 -4.81 8.96
CA GLY A 17 3.36 -3.88 8.12
C GLY A 17 3.59 -2.52 8.78
N ILE A 18 2.55 -1.96 9.44
CA ILE A 18 2.68 -0.70 10.18
C ILE A 18 3.49 -0.90 11.47
N SER A 19 3.25 -2.00 12.18
CA SER A 19 3.96 -2.30 13.43
C SER A 19 5.45 -2.53 13.19
N ASP A 20 5.82 -3.24 12.14
CA ASP A 20 7.21 -3.53 11.81
C ASP A 20 7.97 -2.29 11.39
N LEU A 21 7.31 -1.41 10.64
CA LEU A 21 7.86 -0.14 10.21
C LEU A 21 8.16 0.82 11.38
N ILE A 22 7.44 0.71 12.50
CA ILE A 22 7.70 1.49 13.72
C ILE A 22 8.68 0.77 14.67
N ALA A 23 8.59 -0.55 14.78
CA ALA A 23 9.25 -1.32 15.82
C ALA A 23 10.58 -1.94 15.40
N VAL A 24 10.81 -2.15 14.10
CA VAL A 24 12.00 -2.83 13.59
C VAL A 24 12.93 -1.81 12.95
N SER A 25 14.13 -1.71 13.50
CA SER A 25 15.19 -0.86 12.94
C SER A 25 15.62 -1.37 11.56
N GLY A 26 15.11 -0.72 10.51
CA GLY A 26 15.54 -0.89 9.13
C GLY A 26 16.63 0.09 8.71
N GLU A 27 17.12 -0.05 7.47
CA GLU A 27 18.03 0.92 6.82
C GLU A 27 17.33 2.28 6.62
N VAL A 28 16.02 2.28 6.33
CA VAL A 28 15.15 3.46 6.34
C VAL A 28 14.16 3.34 7.48
N ASN A 29 14.47 4.01 8.60
CA ASN A 29 13.62 4.01 9.79
C ASN A 29 12.59 5.14 9.70
N LEU A 30 11.33 4.80 9.93
CA LEU A 30 10.23 5.76 9.94
C LEU A 30 9.76 5.99 11.36
N ASP A 31 9.43 7.23 11.69
CA ASP A 31 8.93 7.55 13.01
C ASP A 31 7.40 7.45 13.09
N PHE A 32 6.88 7.35 14.32
CA PHE A 32 5.43 7.26 14.53
C PHE A 32 4.70 8.54 14.09
N ALA A 33 5.36 9.69 14.06
CA ALA A 33 4.75 10.95 13.64
C ALA A 33 4.52 10.96 12.12
N ASP A 34 5.43 10.39 11.34
CA ASP A 34 5.32 10.20 9.89
C ASP A 34 4.13 9.30 9.53
N VAL A 35 4.06 8.13 10.16
CA VAL A 35 2.93 7.19 10.00
C VAL A 35 1.61 7.86 10.39
N LYS A 36 1.59 8.55 11.53
CA LYS A 36 0.40 9.26 11.99
C LYS A 36 -0.02 10.36 11.02
N THR A 37 0.92 11.07 10.41
CA THR A 37 0.65 12.13 9.41
C THR A 37 -0.06 11.57 8.18
N ILE A 38 0.36 10.41 7.68
CA ILE A 38 -0.25 9.77 6.52
C ILE A 38 -1.58 9.07 6.86
N MET A 39 -1.76 8.59 8.08
CA MET A 39 -2.95 7.80 8.43
C MET A 39 -4.05 8.59 9.15
N SER A 40 -3.75 9.72 9.77
CA SER A 40 -4.72 10.44 10.61
C SER A 40 -5.63 11.35 9.79
N ASN A 41 -6.96 11.19 9.98
CA ASN A 41 -8.01 12.02 9.38
C ASN A 41 -8.09 11.98 7.84
N GLN A 42 -7.54 10.94 7.21
CA GLN A 42 -7.46 10.83 5.74
C GLN A 42 -8.65 10.08 5.10
N GLY A 43 -9.68 9.75 5.88
CA GLY A 43 -10.87 9.08 5.37
C GLY A 43 -10.60 7.64 4.95
N SER A 44 -10.86 7.33 3.69
CA SER A 44 -10.71 5.99 3.13
C SER A 44 -9.23 5.61 2.94
N ALA A 45 -8.91 4.35 3.22
CA ALA A 45 -7.60 3.78 3.01
C ALA A 45 -7.72 2.51 2.17
N LEU A 46 -6.76 2.30 1.27
CA LEU A 46 -6.66 1.12 0.43
C LEU A 46 -5.32 0.44 0.67
N MET A 47 -5.33 -0.88 0.76
CA MET A 47 -4.14 -1.68 1.03
C MET A 47 -3.87 -2.64 -0.11
N GLY A 48 -2.64 -2.65 -0.60
CA GLY A 48 -2.15 -3.58 -1.60
C GLY A 48 -0.94 -4.33 -1.09
N ILE A 49 -0.86 -5.62 -1.38
CA ILE A 49 0.26 -6.47 -0.99
C ILE A 49 0.75 -7.24 -2.20
N GLY A 50 2.05 -7.20 -2.44
CA GLY A 50 2.71 -7.95 -3.48
C GLY A 50 3.89 -8.73 -2.94
N VAL A 51 4.04 -9.95 -3.42
CA VAL A 51 5.16 -10.84 -3.06
C VAL A 51 5.86 -11.29 -4.33
N SER A 52 7.18 -11.29 -4.33
CA SER A 52 7.98 -11.80 -5.44
C SER A 52 9.34 -12.32 -4.96
N SER A 53 10.01 -13.09 -5.81
CA SER A 53 11.35 -13.64 -5.58
C SER A 53 12.12 -13.71 -6.90
N GLY A 54 13.44 -13.95 -6.83
CA GLY A 54 14.31 -13.99 -8.01
C GLY A 54 14.70 -12.62 -8.58
N GLU A 55 15.06 -12.58 -9.86
CA GLU A 55 15.49 -11.34 -10.54
C GLU A 55 14.33 -10.33 -10.65
N ASN A 56 14.62 -9.05 -10.39
CA ASN A 56 13.63 -7.96 -10.38
C ASN A 56 12.48 -8.15 -9.37
N ARG A 57 12.69 -8.95 -8.32
CA ARG A 57 11.67 -9.24 -7.30
C ARG A 57 11.03 -7.98 -6.71
N ALA A 58 11.80 -6.92 -6.48
CA ALA A 58 11.28 -5.69 -5.90
C ALA A 58 10.28 -4.97 -6.82
N VAL A 59 10.64 -4.81 -8.09
CA VAL A 59 9.77 -4.23 -9.13
C VAL A 59 8.48 -5.04 -9.29
N GLU A 60 8.60 -6.37 -9.37
CA GLU A 60 7.44 -7.24 -9.55
C GLU A 60 6.54 -7.30 -8.31
N ALA A 61 7.11 -7.24 -7.10
CA ALA A 61 6.34 -7.13 -5.88
C ALA A 61 5.60 -5.79 -5.79
N ALA A 62 6.26 -4.67 -6.12
CA ALA A 62 5.63 -3.36 -6.17
C ALA A 62 4.45 -3.32 -7.15
N LYS A 63 4.63 -3.83 -8.37
CA LYS A 63 3.54 -3.95 -9.36
C LYS A 63 2.35 -4.76 -8.84
N LYS A 64 2.61 -5.91 -8.21
CA LYS A 64 1.56 -6.74 -7.61
C LYS A 64 0.83 -6.02 -6.47
N ALA A 65 1.55 -5.23 -5.68
CA ALA A 65 0.97 -4.46 -4.59
C ALA A 65 0.00 -3.41 -5.13
N ILE A 66 0.40 -2.61 -6.12
CA ILE A 66 -0.45 -1.56 -6.72
C ILE A 66 -1.57 -2.11 -7.62
N SER A 67 -1.47 -3.37 -8.06
CA SER A 67 -2.51 -4.06 -8.82
C SER A 67 -3.33 -5.03 -7.96
N SER A 68 -3.21 -4.96 -6.63
CA SER A 68 -3.85 -5.93 -5.74
C SER A 68 -5.39 -5.82 -5.80
N PRO A 69 -6.14 -6.93 -5.81
CA PRO A 69 -7.61 -6.92 -5.81
C PRO A 69 -8.23 -6.24 -4.58
N LEU A 70 -7.43 -6.02 -3.53
CA LEU A 70 -7.81 -5.33 -2.31
C LEU A 70 -7.90 -3.80 -2.50
N LEU A 71 -7.32 -3.30 -3.60
CA LEU A 71 -7.47 -1.93 -4.06
C LEU A 71 -8.74 -1.84 -4.91
N GLU A 72 -9.89 -1.60 -4.28
CA GLU A 72 -11.17 -1.41 -5.00
C GLU A 72 -11.11 -0.22 -5.98
N THR A 73 -10.27 0.77 -5.67
CA THR A 73 -9.90 1.89 -6.55
C THR A 73 -8.39 1.85 -6.79
N SER A 74 -7.94 2.25 -7.97
CA SER A 74 -6.50 2.44 -8.25
C SER A 74 -5.85 3.35 -7.20
N ILE A 75 -4.53 3.25 -7.00
CA ILE A 75 -3.80 4.14 -6.09
C ILE A 75 -3.82 5.61 -6.56
N VAL A 76 -4.21 5.84 -7.81
CA VAL A 76 -4.38 7.16 -8.43
C VAL A 76 -5.34 8.02 -7.61
N GLY A 77 -4.93 9.25 -7.28
CA GLY A 77 -5.70 10.18 -6.46
C GLY A 77 -5.50 10.04 -4.94
N ALA A 78 -4.60 9.17 -4.48
CA ALA A 78 -4.17 9.16 -3.09
C ALA A 78 -3.34 10.41 -2.76
N GLN A 79 -3.57 11.03 -1.61
CA GLN A 79 -2.77 12.16 -1.11
C GLN A 79 -1.62 11.70 -0.22
N GLY A 80 -1.74 10.51 0.37
CA GLY A 80 -0.70 9.89 1.18
C GLY A 80 -0.49 8.44 0.79
N VAL A 81 0.78 8.03 0.73
CA VAL A 81 1.14 6.62 0.51
C VAL A 81 2.16 6.22 1.56
N LEU A 82 1.88 5.13 2.27
CA LEU A 82 2.82 4.44 3.13
C LEU A 82 3.20 3.12 2.46
N MET A 83 4.49 2.94 2.19
CA MET A 83 5.03 1.72 1.61
C MET A 83 5.98 1.03 2.61
N ASN A 84 5.80 -0.26 2.83
CA ASN A 84 6.73 -1.07 3.61
C ASN A 84 7.29 -2.19 2.74
N ILE A 85 8.61 -2.29 2.71
CA ILE A 85 9.34 -3.30 1.95
C ILE A 85 10.00 -4.24 2.94
N THR A 86 9.53 -5.49 3.01
CA THR A 86 10.15 -6.51 3.84
C THR A 86 10.90 -7.50 2.95
N GLY A 87 12.18 -7.72 3.21
CA GLY A 87 12.98 -8.70 2.46
C GLY A 87 13.97 -9.43 3.36
N GLY A 88 14.63 -10.46 2.81
CA GLY A 88 15.73 -11.14 3.51
C GLY A 88 16.97 -10.27 3.66
N GLU A 89 18.05 -10.84 4.21
CA GLU A 89 19.35 -10.15 4.33
C GLU A 89 19.96 -9.74 2.98
N SER A 90 19.42 -10.26 1.89
CA SER A 90 19.80 -9.91 0.52
C SER A 90 19.14 -8.63 0.00
N LEU A 91 18.20 -8.03 0.74
CA LEU A 91 17.50 -6.81 0.30
C LEU A 91 18.49 -5.64 0.21
N SER A 92 18.61 -5.07 -0.99
CA SER A 92 19.45 -3.91 -1.21
C SER A 92 18.65 -2.60 -1.22
N LEU A 93 19.32 -1.48 -0.89
CA LEU A 93 18.74 -0.14 -1.02
C LEU A 93 18.34 0.17 -2.47
N PHE A 94 19.07 -0.38 -3.45
CA PHE A 94 18.75 -0.21 -4.87
C PHE A 94 17.39 -0.84 -5.22
N GLU A 95 17.16 -2.08 -4.80
CA GLU A 95 15.87 -2.76 -4.97
C GLU A 95 14.73 -2.00 -4.27
N ALA A 96 15.00 -1.47 -3.08
CA ALA A 96 14.01 -0.69 -2.34
C ALA A 96 13.64 0.61 -3.08
N GLN A 97 14.62 1.28 -3.68
CA GLN A 97 14.39 2.47 -4.49
C GLN A 97 13.58 2.15 -5.76
N GLU A 98 13.92 1.08 -6.47
CA GLU A 98 13.17 0.68 -7.67
C GLU A 98 11.70 0.37 -7.35
N ALA A 99 11.43 -0.26 -6.20
CA ALA A 99 10.05 -0.48 -5.75
C ALA A 99 9.33 0.84 -5.43
N ALA A 100 10.01 1.79 -4.79
CA ALA A 100 9.45 3.11 -4.47
C ALA A 100 9.08 3.89 -5.73
N ASP A 101 9.98 3.92 -6.72
CA ASP A 101 9.76 4.63 -7.98
C ASP A 101 8.52 4.09 -8.72
N ILE A 102 8.31 2.77 -8.74
CA ILE A 102 7.14 2.15 -9.37
C ILE A 102 5.83 2.55 -8.67
N VAL A 103 5.82 2.62 -7.34
CA VAL A 103 4.62 3.03 -6.60
C VAL A 103 4.39 4.54 -6.79
N GLN A 104 5.45 5.34 -6.87
CA GLN A 104 5.34 6.77 -7.06
C GLN A 104 4.82 7.13 -8.46
N ASP A 105 5.34 6.47 -9.49
CA ASP A 105 4.88 6.61 -10.89
C ASP A 105 3.41 6.20 -11.08
N ALA A 106 2.91 5.28 -10.27
CA ALA A 106 1.53 4.83 -10.30
C ALA A 106 0.58 5.75 -9.50
N ALA A 107 1.12 6.59 -8.61
CA ALA A 107 0.40 7.60 -7.86
C ALA A 107 0.47 8.95 -8.60
N ASP A 108 -0.11 10.00 -8.00
CA ASP A 108 0.05 11.37 -8.50
C ASP A 108 1.39 11.98 -8.05
N GLU A 109 1.99 12.87 -8.86
CA GLU A 109 3.29 13.52 -8.57
C GLU A 109 3.31 14.29 -7.24
N ASP A 110 2.15 14.74 -6.75
CA ASP A 110 2.00 15.50 -5.51
C ASP A 110 1.70 14.62 -4.27
N VAL A 111 1.80 13.29 -4.39
CA VAL A 111 1.53 12.38 -3.27
C VAL A 111 2.61 12.48 -2.19
N ASN A 112 2.21 12.57 -0.93
CA ASN A 112 3.14 12.44 0.18
C ASN A 112 3.47 10.96 0.39
N MET A 113 4.58 10.50 -0.18
CA MET A 113 5.05 9.13 -0.06
C MET A 113 6.03 8.97 1.10
N ILE A 114 5.75 7.98 1.94
CA ILE A 114 6.60 7.53 3.04
C ILE A 114 6.92 6.06 2.81
N PHE A 115 8.19 5.68 2.80
CA PHE A 115 8.57 4.28 2.66
C PHE A 115 9.62 3.82 3.66
N GLY A 116 9.48 2.58 4.10
CA GLY A 116 10.38 1.91 5.04
C GLY A 116 10.83 0.56 4.52
N THR A 117 11.96 0.09 5.04
CA THR A 117 12.53 -1.22 4.71
C THR A 117 12.71 -2.04 5.97
N VAL A 118 12.32 -3.30 5.95
CA VAL A 118 12.47 -4.22 7.08
C VAL A 118 13.23 -5.46 6.62
N ILE A 119 14.28 -5.82 7.37
CA ILE A 119 15.02 -7.06 7.12
C ILE A 119 14.39 -8.17 7.97
N ASN A 120 13.82 -9.17 7.30
CA ASN A 120 13.35 -10.40 7.90
C ASN A 120 14.17 -11.59 7.36
N PRO A 121 15.13 -12.15 8.14
CA PRO A 121 15.96 -13.28 7.72
C PRO A 121 15.16 -14.53 7.31
N GLU A 122 13.91 -14.68 7.74
CA GLU A 122 13.05 -15.81 7.37
C GLU A 122 12.62 -15.77 5.89
N LEU A 123 12.62 -14.59 5.26
CA LEU A 123 12.17 -14.41 3.88
C LEU A 123 13.19 -14.84 2.82
N GLN A 124 14.47 -15.06 3.19
CA GLN A 124 15.52 -15.51 2.28
C GLN A 124 15.63 -14.67 0.99
N ASP A 125 15.07 -15.17 -0.13
CA ASP A 125 15.06 -14.51 -1.45
C ASP A 125 13.71 -13.84 -1.81
N GLU A 126 12.72 -13.92 -0.91
CA GLU A 126 11.43 -13.28 -1.08
C GLU A 126 11.46 -11.82 -0.63
N ILE A 127 10.72 -11.00 -1.36
CA ILE A 127 10.41 -9.62 -0.99
C ILE A 127 8.89 -9.45 -0.92
N VAL A 128 8.44 -8.77 0.12
CA VAL A 128 7.04 -8.43 0.37
C VAL A 128 6.93 -6.91 0.35
N VAL A 129 6.16 -6.38 -0.59
CA VAL A 129 5.85 -4.96 -0.69
C VAL A 129 4.42 -4.76 -0.26
N THR A 130 4.23 -3.94 0.77
CA THR A 130 2.93 -3.53 1.30
C THR A 130 2.75 -2.04 1.01
N VAL A 131 1.67 -1.68 0.35
CA VAL A 131 1.30 -0.30 0.03
C VAL A 131 -0.01 0.02 0.74
N ILE A 132 -0.06 1.14 1.43
CA ILE A 132 -1.24 1.70 2.08
C ILE A 132 -1.43 3.10 1.52
N ALA A 133 -2.46 3.27 0.71
CA ALA A 133 -2.83 4.57 0.14
C ALA A 133 -3.96 5.19 0.97
N THR A 134 -3.89 6.49 1.23
CA THR A 134 -4.85 7.24 2.04
C THR A 134 -5.14 8.61 1.41
N GLY A 135 -6.19 9.27 1.88
CA GLY A 135 -6.51 10.62 1.45
C GLY A 135 -7.12 10.65 0.05
N PHE A 136 -7.77 9.56 -0.34
CA PHE A 136 -8.64 9.57 -1.51
C PHE A 136 -9.74 10.59 -1.26
N GLU A 137 -9.81 11.63 -2.09
CA GLU A 137 -10.95 12.53 -2.06
C GLU A 137 -12.22 11.69 -2.23
N ASP A 138 -13.20 11.89 -1.35
CA ASP A 138 -14.59 11.50 -1.60
C ASP A 138 -15.06 12.30 -2.82
N LYS A 139 -14.64 11.93 -4.04
CA LYS A 139 -15.43 12.27 -5.21
C LYS A 139 -16.70 11.47 -5.03
N PRO A 140 -17.84 12.10 -4.70
CA PRO A 140 -19.07 11.37 -4.52
C PRO A 140 -19.30 10.62 -5.82
N SER A 141 -19.29 9.29 -5.75
CA SER A 141 -19.68 8.42 -6.85
C SER A 141 -21.00 8.96 -7.38
N SER A 142 -20.99 9.59 -8.54
CA SER A 142 -22.15 10.24 -9.16
C SER A 142 -23.12 9.22 -9.75
N GLN A 143 -23.28 8.07 -9.10
CA GLN A 143 -24.26 7.05 -9.45
C GLN A 143 -25.37 7.07 -8.41
N GLY A 144 -26.52 7.66 -8.77
CA GLY A 144 -27.74 7.46 -7.99
C GLY A 144 -28.75 8.59 -7.90
N ARG A 145 -28.77 9.60 -8.80
CA ARG A 145 -29.95 10.46 -8.96
C ARG A 145 -30.35 10.59 -10.43
N LYS A 146 -30.84 9.50 -11.02
CA LYS A 146 -31.80 9.64 -12.11
C LYS A 146 -33.11 10.12 -11.49
N ALA A 147 -33.37 11.42 -11.62
CA ALA A 147 -34.67 12.02 -11.36
C ALA A 147 -35.73 11.29 -12.19
N SER A 148 -36.64 10.58 -11.52
CA SER A 148 -37.89 10.12 -12.11
C SER A 148 -38.80 11.33 -12.31
N ASN A 149 -38.60 12.04 -13.42
CA ASN A 149 -39.52 13.07 -13.88
C ASN A 149 -40.23 12.55 -15.13
N THR A 150 -41.32 11.82 -14.94
CA THR A 150 -42.34 11.61 -15.96
C THR A 150 -43.66 11.99 -15.34
N GLY A 151 -44.07 13.23 -15.61
CA GLY A 151 -45.43 13.66 -15.44
C GLY A 151 -46.35 12.89 -16.39
N PHE A 152 -47.53 12.57 -15.89
CA PHE A 152 -48.69 12.29 -16.72
C PHE A 152 -49.77 13.28 -16.29
N GLY A 153 -50.25 14.04 -17.27
CA GLY A 153 -51.55 14.71 -17.20
C GLY A 153 -52.69 13.75 -17.51
#